data_AF-A0A956ZRQ2-F1
#
_entry.id   AF-A0A956ZRQ2-F1
#
_cell.length_a   1.000
_cell.length_b   1.000
_cell.length_c   1.000
_cell.angle_alpha   90.00
_cell.angle_beta   90.00
_cell.angle_gamma   90.00
#
_symmetry.space_group_name_H-M   'P 1'
#
loop_
_entity.id
_entity.type
_entity.pdbx_description
1 polymer ?
#
loop_
_entity_poly.entity_id
_entity_poly.type
_entity_poly.pdbx_seq_one_letter_code
_entity_poly.pdbx_strand_id
1 'polypeptide(L)'
;MPATSNNSYLWCDHCRRSFNHEDAADGVCPICKEPVKPVGKFNAILRGLMANELNPSPLTSKHRQLVKLIWTRNNAGEEYYRLLAPEMSYARFETAMTNLLCRGADEGWVEFSMPPSPKDDEGLYALKVIDENRFLNELQTLSGPEAALTEGD
;
A
#
# COMPACT_ATOMS: atom_id res chain seq x y z
N MET A 1 46.05 27.63 16.03
CA MET A 1 45.07 26.53 16.27
C MET A 1 44.06 27.01 17.30
N PRO A 2 42.75 26.93 17.00
CA PRO A 2 41.87 26.01 17.74
C PRO A 2 40.85 25.31 16.80
N ALA A 3 40.78 23.97 16.80
CA ALA A 3 39.91 23.10 17.62
C ALA A 3 38.68 22.59 16.83
N THR A 4 38.96 21.59 15.97
CA THR A 4 38.13 20.40 15.67
C THR A 4 36.61 20.54 15.59
N SER A 5 36.10 20.59 14.36
CA SER A 5 34.71 20.25 14.02
C SER A 5 34.41 18.82 14.48
N ASN A 6 33.70 18.70 15.59
CA ASN A 6 33.31 17.43 16.18
C ASN A 6 32.24 16.77 15.30
N ASN A 7 32.65 15.90 14.38
CA ASN A 7 31.86 15.33 13.28
C ASN A 7 30.88 14.22 13.77
N SER A 8 30.09 14.54 14.80
CA SER A 8 29.18 13.63 15.48
C SER A 8 27.82 14.29 15.68
N TYR A 9 26.77 13.47 15.70
CA TYR A 9 25.40 13.87 16.03
C TYR A 9 24.99 13.20 17.34
N LEU A 10 23.96 13.71 17.99
CA LEU A 10 23.37 13.09 19.17
C LEU A 10 22.20 12.20 18.75
N TRP A 11 22.12 10.98 19.26
CA TRP A 11 21.09 10.00 18.93
C TRP A 11 20.29 9.60 20.17
N CYS A 12 18.97 9.58 20.05
CA CYS A 12 18.07 9.03 21.05
C CYS A 12 17.62 7.61 20.64
N ASP A 13 17.91 6.60 21.48
CA ASP A 13 17.45 5.22 21.22
C ASP A 13 15.93 5.06 21.40
N HIS A 14 15.28 5.93 22.17
CA HIS A 14 13.85 5.84 22.45
C HIS A 14 12.98 6.39 21.30
N CYS A 15 13.19 7.65 20.90
CA CYS A 15 12.42 8.25 19.82
C CYS A 15 13.02 8.00 18.42
N ARG A 16 14.18 7.33 18.36
CA ARG A 16 14.92 6.98 17.14
C ARG A 16 15.20 8.17 16.22
N ARG A 17 15.59 9.31 16.80
CA ARG A 17 15.94 10.54 16.09
C ARG A 17 17.36 10.99 16.39
N SER A 18 17.96 11.68 15.41
CA SER A 18 19.25 12.37 15.53
C SER A 18 19.06 13.87 15.70
N PHE A 19 19.92 14.50 16.49
CA PHE A 19 19.93 15.93 16.79
C PHE A 19 21.35 16.48 16.62
N ASN A 20 21.49 17.78 16.33
CA ASN A 20 22.79 18.43 16.46
C ASN A 20 23.13 18.59 17.94
N HIS A 21 24.41 18.80 18.26
CA HIS A 21 24.84 19.08 19.63
C HIS A 21 24.21 20.36 20.20
N GLU A 22 23.84 21.31 19.35
CA GLU A 22 23.15 22.54 19.74
C GLU A 22 21.69 22.31 20.17
N ASP A 23 21.00 21.35 19.54
CA ASP A 23 19.59 21.04 19.78
C ASP A 23 19.35 20.22 21.06
N ALA A 24 20.41 19.61 21.59
CA ALA A 24 20.41 18.76 22.79
C ALA A 24 21.69 18.99 23.61
N ALA A 25 22.00 20.27 23.88
CA ALA A 25 23.23 20.69 24.54
C ALA A 25 23.39 20.16 25.98
N ASP A 26 22.29 19.79 26.62
CA ASP A 26 22.21 19.17 27.94
C ASP A 26 22.41 17.64 27.90
N GLY A 27 22.62 17.05 26.72
CA GLY A 27 22.73 15.61 26.54
C GLY A 27 21.40 14.87 26.69
N VAL A 28 20.27 15.58 26.56
CA VAL A 28 18.93 15.03 26.69
C VAL A 28 18.12 15.24 25.41
N CYS A 29 17.31 14.25 25.03
CA CYS A 29 16.47 14.34 23.85
C CYS A 29 15.40 15.43 24.02
N PRO A 30 15.28 16.41 23.12
CA PRO A 30 14.30 17.48 23.27
C PRO A 30 12.84 16.99 23.17
N ILE A 31 12.62 15.81 22.57
CA ILE A 31 11.28 15.23 22.34
C ILE A 31 10.82 14.35 23.51
N CYS A 32 11.61 13.35 23.88
CA CYS A 32 11.21 12.33 24.86
C CYS A 32 11.94 12.43 26.21
N LYS A 33 12.84 13.40 26.36
CA LYS A 33 13.61 13.66 27.59
C LYS A 33 14.53 12.53 28.06
N GLU A 34 14.72 11.50 27.23
CA GLU A 34 15.71 10.44 27.48
C GLU A 34 17.14 10.87 27.12
N PRO A 35 18.18 10.26 27.72
CA PRO A 35 19.57 10.56 27.39
C PRO A 35 19.88 10.30 25.92
N VAL A 36 20.69 11.17 25.32
CA VAL A 36 21.20 10.98 23.96
C VAL A 36 22.68 10.61 23.97
N LYS A 37 23.08 9.77 23.02
CA LYS A 37 24.47 9.34 22.87
C LYS A 37 25.12 9.91 21.61
N PRO A 38 26.41 10.27 21.65
CA PRO A 38 27.12 10.72 20.46
C PRO A 38 27.28 9.55 19.48
N VAL A 39 26.94 9.78 18.21
CA VAL A 39 27.11 8.85 17.11
C VAL A 39 27.87 9.53 15.97
N GLY A 40 28.76 8.78 15.31
CA GLY A 40 29.47 9.28 14.12
C GLY A 40 28.49 9.64 13.00
N LYS A 41 28.82 10.66 12.20
CA LYS A 41 27.99 11.17 11.09
C LYS A 41 27.44 10.09 10.15
N PHE A 42 28.24 9.08 9.82
CA PHE A 42 27.79 7.96 8.97
C PHE A 42 26.67 7.13 9.62
N ASN A 43 26.76 6.87 10.93
CA ASN A 43 25.71 6.17 11.68
C ASN A 43 24.45 7.02 11.83
N ALA A 44 24.58 8.34 11.97
CA ALA A 44 23.44 9.25 12.01
C ALA A 44 22.71 9.31 10.66
N ILE A 45 23.46 9.37 9.54
CA ILE A 45 22.90 9.37 8.18
C ILE A 45 22.24 8.04 7.84
N LEU A 46 22.90 6.91 8.10
CA LEU A 46 22.31 5.58 7.86
C LEU A 46 21.05 5.36 8.70
N ARG A 47 21.05 5.80 9.96
CA ARG A 47 19.86 5.70 10.82
C ARG A 47 18.77 6.69 10.42
N GLY A 48 19.11 7.87 9.93
CA GLY A 48 18.17 8.82 9.34
C GLY A 48 17.52 8.28 8.07
N LEU A 49 18.29 7.60 7.21
CA LEU A 49 17.76 6.86 6.05
C LEU A 49 16.83 5.73 6.49
N MET A 50 17.24 4.91 7.47
CA MET A 50 16.37 3.85 8.02
C MET A 50 15.12 4.41 8.72
N ALA A 51 15.19 5.57 9.37
CA ALA A 51 14.03 6.22 9.97
C ALA A 51 13.09 6.81 8.91
N ASN A 52 13.61 7.20 7.75
CA ASN A 52 12.80 7.67 6.62
C ASN A 52 12.23 6.50 5.79
N GLU A 53 12.90 5.35 5.73
CA GLU A 53 12.35 4.06 5.27
C GLU A 53 11.20 3.57 6.18
N LEU A 54 11.17 4.03 7.44
CA LEU A 54 10.09 3.79 8.40
C LEU A 54 8.94 4.81 8.29
N ASN A 55 9.03 5.82 7.42
CA ASN A 55 7.81 6.49 6.97
C ASN A 55 7.05 5.46 6.13
N PRO A 56 5.85 5.03 6.56
CA PRO A 56 5.08 4.13 5.74
C PRO A 56 4.80 4.86 4.43
N SER A 57 5.46 4.41 3.36
CA SER A 57 4.85 4.45 2.03
C SER A 57 3.37 4.12 2.22
N PRO A 58 2.43 4.74 1.50
CA PRO A 58 1.04 4.30 1.53
C PRO A 58 0.99 2.89 0.91
N LEU A 59 1.41 1.86 1.67
CA LEU A 59 1.48 0.47 1.26
C LEU A 59 0.10 0.02 0.84
N THR A 60 -0.94 0.59 1.46
CA THR A 60 -2.34 0.46 1.05
C THR A 60 -2.59 0.91 -0.39
N SER A 61 -2.03 2.03 -0.86
CA SER A 61 -2.22 2.48 -2.25
C SER A 61 -1.48 1.59 -3.23
N LYS A 62 -0.26 1.17 -2.90
CA LYS A 62 0.53 0.20 -3.70
C LYS A 62 -0.16 -1.16 -3.76
N HIS A 63 -0.70 -1.64 -2.65
CA HIS A 63 -1.43 -2.90 -2.59
C HIS A 63 -2.71 -2.85 -3.43
N ARG A 64 -3.47 -1.75 -3.36
CA ARG A 64 -4.62 -1.52 -4.23
C ARG A 64 -4.25 -1.48 -5.70
N GLN A 65 -3.11 -0.89 -6.04
CA GLN A 65 -2.60 -0.92 -7.42
C GLN A 65 -2.27 -2.34 -7.87
N LEU A 66 -1.69 -3.18 -7.02
CA LEU A 66 -1.45 -4.60 -7.32
C LEU A 66 -2.77 -5.35 -7.54
N VAL A 67 -3.73 -5.19 -6.64
CA VAL A 67 -5.08 -5.76 -6.81
C VAL A 67 -5.68 -5.38 -8.16
N LYS A 68 -5.62 -4.09 -8.50
CA LYS A 68 -6.09 -3.59 -9.80
C LYS A 68 -5.43 -4.33 -10.96
N LEU A 69 -4.10 -4.39 -10.98
CA LEU A 69 -3.35 -5.06 -12.04
C LEU A 69 -3.74 -6.54 -12.21
N ILE A 70 -3.95 -7.26 -11.10
CA ILE A 70 -4.33 -8.68 -11.10
C ILE A 70 -5.67 -8.90 -11.80
N TRP A 71 -6.69 -8.10 -11.47
CA TRP A 71 -8.04 -8.33 -12.02
C TRP A 71 -8.23 -7.72 -13.41
N THR A 72 -7.49 -6.66 -13.77
CA THR A 72 -7.56 -6.06 -15.12
C THR A 72 -6.67 -6.76 -16.15
N ARG A 73 -5.89 -7.76 -15.73
CA ARG A 73 -5.03 -8.60 -16.58
C ARG A 73 -5.77 -9.09 -17.83
N ASN A 74 -5.04 -9.20 -18.95
CA ASN A 74 -5.57 -9.71 -20.21
C ASN A 74 -6.84 -8.98 -20.71
N ASN A 75 -6.91 -7.66 -20.50
CA ASN A 75 -8.06 -6.81 -20.85
C ASN A 75 -9.37 -7.14 -20.14
N ALA A 76 -9.34 -7.98 -19.08
CA ALA A 76 -10.54 -8.34 -18.34
C ALA A 76 -11.32 -7.11 -17.84
N GLY A 77 -10.61 -6.04 -17.46
CA GLY A 77 -11.24 -4.76 -17.07
C GLY A 77 -12.17 -4.19 -18.14
N GLU A 78 -11.68 -4.11 -19.38
CA GLU A 78 -12.46 -3.59 -20.51
C GLU A 78 -13.58 -4.54 -20.92
N GLU A 79 -13.35 -5.85 -20.81
CA GLU A 79 -14.36 -6.87 -21.09
C GLU A 79 -15.52 -6.79 -20.10
N TYR A 80 -15.24 -6.75 -18.79
CA TYR A 80 -16.27 -6.55 -17.76
C TYR A 80 -17.04 -5.26 -17.98
N TYR A 81 -16.35 -4.15 -18.24
CA TYR A 81 -17.00 -2.87 -18.48
C TYR A 81 -17.93 -2.91 -19.71
N ARG A 82 -17.51 -3.59 -20.79
CA ARG A 82 -18.32 -3.74 -22.00
C ARG A 82 -19.54 -4.63 -21.77
N LEU A 83 -19.35 -5.76 -21.08
CA LEU A 83 -20.41 -6.74 -20.83
C LEU A 83 -21.47 -6.21 -19.86
N LEU A 84 -21.03 -5.51 -18.82
CA LEU A 84 -21.91 -4.97 -17.78
C LEU A 84 -22.54 -3.63 -18.17
N ALA A 85 -21.94 -2.92 -19.14
CA ALA A 85 -22.39 -1.62 -19.64
C ALA A 85 -22.83 -0.64 -18.53
N PRO A 86 -22.01 -0.41 -17.49
CA PRO A 86 -22.44 0.35 -16.33
C PRO A 86 -22.65 1.83 -16.66
N GLU A 87 -23.56 2.50 -15.94
CA GLU A 87 -23.88 3.93 -16.10
C GLU A 87 -22.78 4.87 -15.52
N MET A 88 -21.51 4.52 -15.70
CA MET A 88 -20.39 5.31 -15.22
C MET A 88 -19.21 5.21 -16.19
N SER A 89 -18.25 6.12 -16.10
CA SER A 89 -17.04 6.05 -16.93
C SER A 89 -16.19 4.84 -16.55
N TYR A 90 -15.39 4.34 -17.50
CA TYR A 90 -14.46 3.22 -17.28
C TYR A 90 -13.55 3.44 -16.05
N ALA A 91 -12.96 4.62 -15.89
CA ALA A 91 -12.11 4.93 -14.75
C ALA A 91 -12.86 4.85 -13.40
N ARG A 92 -14.13 5.25 -13.37
CA ARG A 92 -14.97 5.13 -12.17
C ARG A 92 -15.33 3.69 -11.89
N PHE A 93 -15.71 2.94 -12.93
CA PHE A 93 -16.00 1.52 -12.84
C PHE A 93 -14.80 0.74 -12.32
N GLU A 94 -13.63 0.95 -12.89
CA GLU A 94 -12.40 0.25 -12.51
C GLU A 94 -12.02 0.53 -11.05
N THR A 95 -12.19 1.78 -10.60
CA THR A 95 -11.99 2.15 -9.18
C THR A 95 -13.01 1.46 -8.27
N ALA A 96 -14.29 1.45 -8.66
CA ALA A 96 -15.36 0.87 -7.87
C ALA A 96 -15.29 -0.67 -7.81
N MET A 97 -14.95 -1.32 -8.93
CA MET A 97 -14.68 -2.76 -9.00
C MET A 97 -13.46 -3.14 -8.14
N THR A 98 -12.39 -2.34 -8.19
CA THR A 98 -11.23 -2.55 -7.32
C THR A 98 -11.62 -2.44 -5.84
N ASN A 99 -12.45 -1.46 -5.46
CA ASN A 99 -12.98 -1.35 -4.09
C ASN A 99 -13.83 -2.55 -3.69
N LEU A 100 -14.70 -3.00 -4.60
CA LEU A 100 -15.55 -4.15 -4.41
C LEU A 100 -14.73 -5.41 -4.13
N LEU A 101 -13.72 -5.68 -4.95
CA LEU A 101 -12.85 -6.84 -4.79
C LEU A 101 -12.01 -6.77 -3.50
N CYS A 102 -11.52 -5.58 -3.10
CA CYS A 102 -10.88 -5.42 -1.80
C CYS A 102 -11.83 -5.76 -0.64
N ARG A 103 -13.06 -5.24 -0.67
CA ARG A 103 -14.08 -5.58 0.33
C ARG A 103 -14.38 -7.08 0.31
N GLY A 104 -14.39 -7.70 -0.86
CA GLY A 104 -14.61 -9.14 -0.97
C GLY A 104 -13.50 -10.01 -0.40
N ALA A 105 -12.26 -9.55 -0.49
CA ALA A 105 -11.16 -10.17 0.22
C ALA A 105 -11.30 -10.02 1.73
N ASP A 106 -11.67 -8.83 2.21
CA ASP A 106 -11.89 -8.57 3.65
C ASP A 106 -13.03 -9.43 4.22
N GLU A 107 -14.08 -9.65 3.43
CA GLU A 107 -15.27 -10.43 3.81
C GLU A 107 -15.19 -11.92 3.46
N GLY A 108 -14.11 -12.36 2.79
CA GLY A 108 -13.81 -13.76 2.52
C GLY A 108 -14.54 -14.42 1.34
N TRP A 109 -15.21 -13.64 0.49
CA TRP A 109 -15.87 -14.17 -0.73
C TRP A 109 -15.03 -13.99 -2.01
N VAL A 110 -13.90 -13.30 -1.92
CA VAL A 110 -12.86 -13.19 -2.93
C VAL A 110 -11.50 -13.51 -2.29
N GLU A 111 -10.60 -14.12 -3.05
CA GLU A 111 -9.24 -14.42 -2.61
C GLU A 111 -8.23 -13.96 -3.66
N PHE A 112 -7.14 -13.33 -3.21
CA PHE A 112 -6.00 -12.98 -4.05
C PHE A 112 -4.84 -13.91 -3.76
N SER A 113 -4.35 -14.61 -4.78
CA SER A 113 -3.12 -15.40 -4.71
C SER A 113 -1.96 -14.56 -5.23
N MET A 114 -0.87 -14.52 -4.46
CA MET A 114 0.40 -13.94 -4.86
C MET A 114 1.54 -14.87 -4.41
N PRO A 115 2.59 -15.07 -5.23
CA PRO A 115 3.75 -15.87 -4.82
C PRO A 115 4.53 -15.19 -3.68
N PRO A 116 5.29 -15.95 -2.87
CA PRO A 116 6.05 -15.42 -1.74
C PRO A 116 7.21 -14.48 -2.16
N SER A 117 7.56 -14.47 -3.44
CA SER A 117 8.48 -13.52 -4.06
C SER A 117 8.05 -13.23 -5.50
N PRO A 118 8.43 -12.08 -6.09
CA PRO A 118 8.08 -11.77 -7.47
C PRO A 118 8.52 -12.85 -8.46
N LYS A 119 7.63 -13.23 -9.38
CA LYS A 119 7.86 -14.23 -10.42
C LYS A 119 7.38 -13.71 -11.77
N ASP A 120 8.03 -14.16 -12.84
CA ASP A 120 7.62 -13.84 -14.22
C ASP A 120 6.37 -14.61 -14.66
N ASP A 121 5.99 -15.65 -13.91
CA ASP A 121 4.76 -16.40 -14.15
C ASP A 121 3.54 -15.62 -13.63
N GLU A 122 2.92 -14.86 -14.53
CA GLU A 122 1.69 -14.10 -14.30
C GLU A 122 0.49 -14.98 -13.87
N GLY A 123 0.55 -16.30 -14.10
CA GLY A 123 -0.46 -17.25 -13.64
C GLY A 123 -0.53 -17.39 -12.12
N LEU A 124 0.57 -17.07 -11.42
CA LEU A 124 0.67 -17.14 -9.96
C LEU A 124 -0.04 -15.97 -9.26
N TYR A 125 -0.33 -14.91 -10.01
CA TYR A 125 -1.06 -13.73 -9.56
C TYR A 125 -2.52 -13.87 -9.99
N ALA A 126 -3.35 -14.35 -9.08
CA ALA A 126 -4.72 -14.75 -9.42
C ALA A 126 -5.75 -14.12 -8.49
N LEU A 127 -6.90 -13.82 -9.07
CA LEU A 127 -8.15 -13.55 -8.36
C LEU A 127 -9.00 -14.83 -8.40
N LYS A 128 -9.49 -15.26 -7.25
CA LYS A 128 -10.43 -16.36 -7.13
C LYS A 128 -11.70 -15.88 -6.45
N VAL A 129 -12.85 -16.20 -7.04
CA VAL A 129 -14.16 -15.96 -6.44
C VAL A 129 -14.52 -17.20 -5.62
N ILE A 130 -14.78 -17.00 -4.33
CA ILE A 130 -15.11 -18.08 -3.38
C ILE A 130 -16.64 -18.25 -3.29
N ASP A 131 -17.37 -17.14 -3.26
CA ASP A 131 -18.84 -17.12 -3.31
C ASP A 131 -19.29 -16.36 -4.56
N GLU A 132 -19.58 -17.13 -5.60
CA GLU A 132 -19.96 -16.62 -6.92
C GLU A 132 -21.30 -15.89 -6.88
N ASN A 133 -22.28 -16.42 -6.14
CA ASN A 133 -23.60 -15.79 -6.04
C ASN A 133 -23.50 -14.41 -5.39
N ARG A 134 -22.72 -14.31 -4.30
CA ARG A 134 -22.48 -13.02 -3.66
C ARG A 134 -21.74 -12.05 -4.58
N PHE A 135 -20.71 -12.53 -5.28
CA PHE A 135 -19.97 -11.70 -6.23
C PHE A 135 -20.88 -11.16 -7.35
N LEU A 136 -21.71 -12.00 -7.94
CA LEU A 136 -22.66 -11.63 -9.00
C LEU A 136 -23.68 -10.59 -8.49
N ASN A 137 -24.25 -10.78 -7.30
CA ASN A 137 -25.19 -9.82 -6.70
C ASN A 137 -24.55 -8.44 -6.47
N GLU A 138 -23.31 -8.41 -5.97
CA GLU A 138 -22.58 -7.17 -5.77
C GLU A 138 -22.19 -6.51 -7.09
N LEU A 139 -21.87 -7.30 -8.12
CA LEU A 139 -21.54 -6.82 -9.46
C LEU A 139 -22.75 -6.22 -10.18
N GLN A 140 -23.93 -6.82 -10.02
CA GLN A 140 -25.20 -6.25 -10.48
C GLN A 140 -25.49 -4.93 -9.77
N THR A 141 -25.31 -4.90 -8.45
CA THR A 141 -25.48 -3.67 -7.66
C THR A 141 -24.53 -2.56 -8.11
N LEU A 142 -23.28 -2.91 -8.43
CA LEU A 142 -22.28 -1.98 -8.93
C LEU A 142 -22.62 -1.43 -10.33
N SER A 143 -23.11 -2.30 -11.21
CA SER A 143 -23.35 -1.97 -12.63
C SER A 143 -24.68 -1.24 -12.85
N GLY A 144 -25.65 -1.43 -11.95
CA GLY A 144 -26.98 -0.84 -12.01
C GLY A 144 -28.05 -1.83 -12.48
N PRO A 145 -29.34 -1.45 -12.37
CA PRO A 145 -30.49 -2.34 -12.59
C PRO A 145 -30.64 -2.83 -14.04
N GLU A 146 -30.04 -2.15 -15.01
CA GLU A 146 -30.11 -2.52 -16.45
C GLU A 146 -29.04 -3.54 -16.86
N ALA A 147 -28.05 -3.80 -16.00
CA ALA A 147 -26.99 -4.79 -16.22
C ALA A 147 -27.41 -6.23 -15.90
N ALA A 148 -28.70 -6.46 -15.61
CA ALA A 148 -29.25 -7.79 -15.47
C ALA A 148 -29.00 -8.54 -16.78
N LEU A 149 -28.13 -9.54 -16.73
CA LEU A 149 -27.95 -10.50 -17.81
C LEU A 149 -29.34 -11.03 -18.16
N THR A 150 -29.87 -10.63 -19.31
CA THR A 150 -31.01 -11.33 -19.90
C THR A 150 -30.51 -12.72 -20.19
N GLU A 151 -30.82 -13.68 -19.32
CA GLU A 151 -30.78 -15.09 -19.69
C GLU A 151 -31.58 -15.21 -20.98
N GLY A 152 -30.92 -15.61 -22.06
CA GLY A 152 -31.51 -15.61 -23.39
C GLY A 152 -32.78 -16.46 -23.47
N ASP A 153 -33.74 -15.97 -24.24
CA ASP A 153 -34.77 -16.77 -24.91
C ASP A 153 -34.13 -17.73 -25.95
#